data_AF-A0AAD9B3P3-F1
#
_entry.id   AF-A0AAD9B3P3-F1
#
_cell.length_a   1.000
_cell.length_b   1.000
_cell.length_c   1.000
_cell.angle_alpha   90.00
_cell.angle_beta   90.00
_cell.angle_gamma   90.00
#
_symmetry.space_group_name_H-M   'P 1'
#
loop_
_entity.id
_entity.type
_entity.pdbx_description
1 polymer ?
#
loop_
_entity_poly.entity_id
_entity_poly.type
_entity_poly.pdbx_seq_one_letter_code
_entity_poly.pdbx_strand_id
1 'polypeptide(L)'
;MKARRSKREVSHLQRLLEREYAKGNCGATINQNVCDSLKARLRHVAEGKARAFLARSRAAFIEQSETCSAAFFSSVRAKKARQVVTGIRDSQGIVVTEDGQMVRVATDHFRDSFKEKEVGRGDDFLELLERQVPGDIVQALELPLTEGHFRRTRRKERWPGGPMTDGRFQESG
;
A
#
# COMPACT_ATOMS: atom_id res chain seq x y z
N MET A 1 4.99 -0.51 -21.02
CA MET A 1 4.85 -0.86 -22.46
C MET A 1 3.97 -2.09 -22.77
N LYS A 2 3.99 -3.18 -21.98
CA LYS A 2 3.30 -4.45 -22.30
C LYS A 2 1.77 -4.35 -22.46
N ALA A 3 1.08 -3.56 -21.63
CA ALA A 3 -0.39 -3.44 -21.68
C ALA A 3 -0.91 -2.79 -22.97
N ARG A 4 -0.23 -1.75 -23.48
CA ARG A 4 -0.57 -1.10 -24.75
C ARG A 4 -0.41 -2.05 -25.94
N ARG A 5 0.64 -2.90 -25.92
CA ARG A 5 0.88 -3.92 -26.94
C ARG A 5 -0.21 -4.99 -26.95
N SER A 6 -0.58 -5.51 -25.76
CA SER A 6 -1.68 -6.47 -25.63
C SER A 6 -3.04 -5.91 -26.06
N LYS A 7 -3.34 -4.64 -25.75
CA LYS A 7 -4.57 -3.99 -26.24
C LYS A 7 -4.59 -3.89 -27.76
N ARG A 8 -3.47 -3.47 -28.37
CA ARG A 8 -3.33 -3.42 -29.83
C ARG A 8 -3.50 -4.79 -30.48
N GLU A 9 -2.93 -5.84 -29.87
CA GLU A 9 -3.04 -7.21 -30.35
C GLU A 9 -4.48 -7.72 -30.32
N VAL A 10 -5.22 -7.52 -29.21
CA VAL A 10 -6.63 -7.91 -29.12
C VAL A 10 -7.47 -7.18 -30.17
N SER A 11 -7.31 -5.86 -30.29
CA SER A 11 -8.04 -5.08 -31.30
C SER A 11 -7.66 -5.42 -32.73
N HIS A 12 -6.46 -5.96 -32.97
CA HIS A 12 -6.07 -6.46 -34.28
C HIS A 12 -6.72 -7.81 -34.58
N LEU A 13 -6.68 -8.75 -33.63
CA LEU A 13 -7.30 -10.08 -33.77
C LEU A 13 -8.83 -9.98 -33.92
N GLN A 14 -9.49 -9.07 -33.20
CA GLN A 14 -10.93 -8.81 -33.36
C GLN A 14 -11.26 -8.31 -34.76
N ARG A 15 -10.51 -7.33 -35.28
CA ARG A 15 -10.71 -6.82 -36.65
C ARG A 15 -10.49 -7.88 -37.73
N LEU A 16 -9.54 -8.80 -37.52
CA LEU A 16 -9.35 -9.92 -38.44
C LEU A 16 -10.53 -10.88 -38.40
N LEU A 17 -11.05 -11.19 -37.20
CA LEU A 17 -12.21 -12.06 -37.03
C LEU A 17 -13.47 -11.44 -37.65
N GLU A 18 -13.70 -10.14 -37.44
CA GLU A 18 -14.81 -9.38 -38.04
C GLU A 18 -14.75 -9.40 -39.56
N ARG A 19 -13.56 -9.30 -40.16
CA ARG A 19 -13.39 -9.41 -41.62
C ARG A 19 -13.76 -10.79 -42.16
N GLU A 20 -13.39 -11.86 -41.47
CA GLU A 20 -13.78 -13.21 -41.89
C GLU A 20 -15.28 -13.45 -41.76
N TYR A 21 -15.92 -12.91 -40.71
CA TYR A 21 -17.38 -12.94 -40.59
C TYR A 21 -18.08 -12.09 -41.64
N ALA A 22 -17.53 -10.91 -41.97
CA ALA A 22 -18.09 -10.05 -43.01
C ALA A 22 -18.05 -10.72 -44.39
N LYS A 23 -16.98 -11.47 -44.72
CA LYS A 23 -16.92 -12.28 -45.96
C LYS A 23 -18.06 -13.30 -46.01
N GLY A 24 -18.31 -13.98 -44.89
CA GLY A 24 -19.44 -14.92 -44.75
C GLY A 24 -20.80 -14.28 -45.03
N ASN A 25 -21.00 -13.08 -44.50
CA ASN A 25 -22.25 -12.35 -44.66
C ASN A 25 -22.46 -11.81 -46.10
N CYS A 26 -21.40 -11.67 -46.88
CA CYS A 26 -21.47 -11.29 -48.30
C CYS A 26 -21.67 -12.49 -49.25
N GLY A 27 -21.99 -13.67 -48.73
CA GLY A 27 -22.24 -14.88 -49.53
C GLY A 27 -20.98 -15.67 -49.91
N ALA A 28 -19.80 -15.28 -49.40
CA ALA A 28 -18.59 -16.10 -49.53
C ALA A 28 -18.56 -17.19 -48.45
N THR A 29 -17.82 -18.27 -48.70
CA THR A 29 -17.63 -19.34 -47.70
C THR A 29 -16.75 -18.87 -46.55
N ILE A 30 -17.23 -19.04 -45.32
CA ILE A 30 -16.47 -18.73 -44.10
C ILE A 30 -15.34 -19.74 -43.96
N ASN A 31 -14.10 -19.25 -43.82
CA ASN A 31 -12.99 -20.12 -43.47
C ASN A 31 -13.00 -20.41 -41.97
N GLN A 32 -13.70 -21.48 -41.59
CA GLN A 32 -13.91 -21.88 -40.21
C GLN A 32 -12.59 -22.10 -39.45
N ASN A 33 -11.59 -22.69 -40.10
CA ASN A 33 -10.27 -22.94 -39.50
C ASN A 33 -9.56 -21.64 -39.11
N VAL A 34 -9.66 -20.59 -39.93
CA VAL A 34 -9.09 -19.28 -39.62
C VAL A 34 -9.81 -18.65 -38.45
N CYS A 35 -11.15 -18.69 -38.43
CA CYS A 35 -11.95 -18.19 -37.31
C CYS A 35 -11.61 -18.88 -35.99
N ASP A 36 -11.48 -20.21 -35.98
CA ASP A 36 -11.17 -20.96 -34.78
C ASP A 36 -9.74 -20.69 -34.28
N SER A 37 -8.78 -20.53 -35.18
CA SER A 37 -7.41 -20.10 -34.82
C SER A 37 -7.36 -18.70 -34.20
N LEU A 38 -8.15 -17.76 -34.73
CA LEU A 38 -8.24 -16.38 -34.20
C LEU A 38 -8.92 -16.36 -32.84
N LYS A 39 -9.99 -17.14 -32.65
CA LYS A 39 -10.66 -17.31 -31.35
C LYS A 39 -9.73 -17.95 -30.32
N ALA A 40 -8.96 -18.97 -30.69
CA ALA A 40 -7.99 -19.59 -29.81
C ALA A 40 -6.91 -18.59 -29.34
N ARG A 41 -6.39 -17.77 -30.26
CA ARG A 41 -5.44 -16.70 -29.90
C ARG A 41 -6.05 -15.65 -28.97
N LEU A 42 -7.31 -15.27 -29.20
CA LEU A 42 -8.03 -14.35 -28.29
C LEU A 42 -8.21 -14.96 -26.89
N ARG A 43 -8.59 -16.24 -26.79
CA ARG A 43 -8.70 -16.97 -25.52
C ARG A 43 -7.37 -16.98 -24.77
N HIS A 44 -6.27 -17.30 -25.45
CA HIS A 44 -4.94 -17.31 -24.83
C HIS A 44 -4.57 -15.94 -24.23
N VAL A 45 -4.86 -14.84 -24.94
CA VAL A 45 -4.60 -13.49 -24.40
C VAL A 45 -5.51 -13.19 -23.20
N ALA A 46 -6.77 -13.63 -23.22
CA ALA A 46 -7.70 -13.47 -22.09
C ALA A 46 -7.27 -14.28 -20.86
N GLU A 47 -6.86 -15.54 -21.04
CA GLU A 47 -6.33 -16.40 -19.97
C GLU A 47 -5.07 -15.80 -19.35
N GLY A 48 -4.15 -15.28 -20.16
CA GLY A 48 -2.96 -14.58 -19.66
C GLY A 48 -3.33 -13.37 -18.79
N LYS A 49 -4.36 -12.60 -19.19
CA LYS A 49 -4.86 -11.47 -18.39
C LYS A 49 -5.51 -11.93 -17.09
N ALA A 50 -6.31 -13.00 -17.13
CA ALA A 50 -6.97 -13.56 -15.95
C ALA A 50 -5.95 -14.09 -14.94
N ARG A 51 -4.94 -14.85 -15.39
CA ARG A 51 -3.83 -15.30 -14.54
C ARG A 51 -3.08 -14.13 -13.91
N ALA A 52 -2.77 -13.10 -14.70
CA ALA A 52 -2.10 -11.92 -14.18
C ALA A 52 -2.96 -11.13 -13.18
N PHE A 53 -4.28 -11.12 -13.35
CA PHE A 53 -5.22 -10.54 -12.39
C PHE A 53 -5.22 -11.34 -11.07
N LEU A 54 -5.36 -12.66 -11.14
CA LEU A 54 -5.33 -13.53 -9.96
C LEU A 54 -4.02 -13.43 -9.19
N ALA A 55 -2.89 -13.32 -9.90
CA ALA A 55 -1.60 -13.11 -9.26
C ALA A 55 -1.54 -11.77 -8.50
N ARG A 56 -2.07 -10.69 -9.10
CA ARG A 56 -2.13 -9.38 -8.44
C ARG A 56 -3.10 -9.37 -7.26
N SER A 57 -4.27 -9.98 -7.38
CA SER A 57 -5.24 -10.04 -6.29
C SER A 57 -4.69 -10.84 -5.11
N ARG A 58 -3.99 -11.95 -5.37
CA ARG A 58 -3.30 -12.73 -4.33
C ARG A 58 -2.19 -11.93 -3.65
N ALA A 59 -1.40 -11.18 -4.41
CA ALA A 59 -0.37 -10.31 -3.83
C ALA A 59 -0.97 -9.22 -2.95
N ALA A 60 -2.04 -8.56 -3.42
CA ALA A 60 -2.74 -7.54 -2.65
C ALA A 60 -3.39 -8.11 -1.37
N PHE A 61 -3.93 -9.33 -1.44
CA PHE A 61 -4.43 -10.05 -0.26
C PHE A 61 -3.31 -10.29 0.75
N ILE A 62 -2.18 -10.85 0.32
CA ILE A 62 -1.03 -11.09 1.22
C ILE A 62 -0.57 -9.78 1.89
N GLU A 63 -0.51 -8.67 1.15
CA GLU A 63 -0.12 -7.38 1.71
C GLU A 63 -1.11 -6.82 2.75
N GLN A 64 -2.41 -7.13 2.62
CA GLN A 64 -3.46 -6.55 3.46
C GLN A 64 -3.91 -7.43 4.63
N SER A 65 -3.83 -8.76 4.50
CA SER A 65 -4.43 -9.70 5.47
C SER A 65 -3.46 -10.72 6.06
N GLU A 66 -2.26 -10.91 5.49
CA GLU A 66 -1.29 -11.88 6.03
C GLU A 66 -0.10 -11.17 6.69
N THR A 67 0.13 -11.44 7.97
CA THR A 67 1.24 -10.86 8.75
C THR A 67 2.37 -11.87 9.03
N CYS A 68 2.17 -13.15 8.72
CA CYS A 68 3.05 -14.25 9.15
C CYS A 68 3.32 -15.31 8.07
N SER A 69 3.25 -14.96 6.78
CA SER A 69 3.60 -15.90 5.70
C SER A 69 5.00 -15.66 5.16
N ALA A 70 5.63 -16.70 4.60
CA ALA A 70 6.92 -16.58 3.92
C ALA A 70 6.89 -15.54 2.79
N ALA A 71 5.74 -15.39 2.12
CA ALA A 71 5.51 -14.38 1.11
C ALA A 71 5.48 -12.96 1.69
N PHE A 72 4.81 -12.75 2.83
CA PHE A 72 4.83 -11.48 3.56
C PHE A 72 6.27 -11.07 3.94
N PHE A 73 7.03 -11.95 4.60
CA PHE A 73 8.42 -11.64 4.97
C PHE A 73 9.34 -11.38 3.77
N SER A 74 9.08 -12.02 2.63
CA SER A 74 9.80 -11.76 1.38
C SER A 74 9.46 -10.37 0.83
N SER A 75 8.18 -9.96 0.87
CA SER A 75 7.74 -8.63 0.45
C SER A 75 8.31 -7.51 1.33
N VAL A 76 8.35 -7.71 2.66
CA VAL A 76 8.93 -6.76 3.63
C VAL A 76 10.42 -6.61 3.39
N ARG A 77 11.16 -7.72 3.18
CA ARG A 77 12.58 -7.68 2.84
C ARG A 77 12.83 -6.93 1.53
N ALA A 78 12.04 -7.20 0.50
CA ALA A 78 12.14 -6.49 -0.78
C ALA A 78 11.82 -4.99 -0.65
N LYS A 79 10.87 -4.60 0.21
CA LYS A 79 10.54 -3.20 0.50
C LYS A 79 11.67 -2.50 1.28
N LYS A 80 12.23 -3.15 2.29
CA LYS A 80 13.38 -2.64 3.07
C LYS A 80 14.63 -2.49 2.20
N ALA A 81 14.87 -3.42 1.27
CA ALA A 81 15.97 -3.29 0.30
C ALA A 81 15.85 -2.06 -0.61
N ARG A 82 14.67 -1.45 -0.73
CA ARG A 82 14.46 -0.18 -1.46
C ARG A 82 14.54 1.05 -0.55
N GLN A 83 14.50 0.86 0.76
CA GLN A 83 14.68 1.90 1.77
C GLN A 83 16.12 1.88 2.29
N VAL A 84 17.09 1.91 1.37
CA VAL A 84 18.48 2.12 1.74
C VAL A 84 18.61 3.58 2.14
N VAL A 85 19.01 3.83 3.39
CA VAL A 85 19.39 5.18 3.83
C VAL A 85 20.64 5.53 3.05
N THR A 86 20.53 6.47 2.11
CA THR A 86 21.63 6.88 1.22
C THR A 86 22.56 7.92 1.85
N GLY A 87 22.18 8.46 3.01
CA GLY A 87 23.00 9.38 3.77
C GLY A 87 22.32 9.86 5.06
N ILE A 88 23.13 10.30 6.00
CA ILE A 88 22.71 10.86 7.30
C ILE A 88 23.26 12.28 7.39
N ARG A 89 22.47 13.19 7.97
CA ARG A 89 22.89 14.58 8.17
C ARG A 89 23.62 14.72 9.50
N ASP A 90 24.81 15.30 9.46
CA ASP A 90 25.59 15.66 10.65
C ASP A 90 24.99 16.91 11.34
N SER A 91 25.41 17.16 12.58
CA SER A 91 25.18 18.33 13.42
C SER A 91 25.41 19.67 12.70
N GLN A 92 26.33 19.72 11.74
CA GLN A 92 26.61 20.91 10.90
C GLN A 92 25.71 21.01 9.66
N GLY A 93 24.72 20.13 9.51
CA GLY A 93 23.80 20.11 8.37
C GLY A 93 24.34 19.44 7.11
N ILE A 94 25.57 18.92 7.14
CA ILE A 94 26.25 18.25 6.03
C ILE A 94 25.73 16.82 5.87
N VAL A 95 25.41 16.41 4.65
CA VAL A 95 24.95 15.04 4.35
C VAL A 95 26.17 14.15 4.12
N VAL A 96 26.26 13.10 4.92
CA VAL A 96 27.31 12.09 4.89
C VAL A 96 26.73 10.82 4.28
N THR A 97 27.40 10.28 3.27
CA THR A 97 26.93 9.12 2.49
C THR A 97 27.85 7.90 2.60
N GLU A 98 29.00 8.03 3.27
CA GLU A 98 29.94 6.94 3.48
C GLU A 98 29.52 6.11 4.71
N ASP A 99 29.38 4.79 4.53
CA ASP A 99 28.82 3.88 5.54
C ASP A 99 29.45 4.03 6.93
N GLY A 100 30.79 4.08 7.01
CA GLY A 100 31.50 4.22 8.29
C GLY A 100 31.24 5.57 8.99
N GLN A 101 31.13 6.63 8.20
CA GLN A 101 30.85 7.97 8.73
C GLN A 101 29.37 8.11 9.12
N MET A 102 28.46 7.49 8.38
CA MET A 102 27.03 7.45 8.73
C MET A 102 26.80 6.79 10.10
N VAL A 103 27.46 5.66 10.37
CA VAL A 103 27.39 4.99 11.68
C VAL A 103 27.92 5.89 12.79
N ARG A 104 29.03 6.58 12.54
CA ARG A 104 29.64 7.51 13.51
C ARG A 104 28.71 8.69 13.81
N VAL A 105 28.18 9.36 12.79
CA VAL A 105 27.24 10.48 12.95
C VAL A 105 25.99 10.05 13.70
N ALA A 106 25.43 8.88 13.39
CA ALA A 106 24.29 8.33 14.12
C ALA A 106 24.64 8.07 15.59
N THR A 107 25.82 7.51 15.85
CA THR A 107 26.31 7.22 17.21
C THR A 107 26.51 8.50 18.02
N ASP A 108 27.11 9.52 17.41
CA ASP A 108 27.35 10.82 18.06
C ASP A 108 26.02 11.53 18.36
N HIS A 109 25.05 11.49 17.45
CA HIS A 109 23.70 12.04 17.66
C HIS A 109 22.97 11.41 18.86
N PHE A 110 23.00 10.07 18.95
CA PHE A 110 22.38 9.40 20.09
C PHE A 110 23.15 9.64 21.38
N ARG A 111 24.49 9.65 21.33
CA ARG A 111 25.33 9.97 22.48
C ARG A 111 25.00 11.34 23.05
N ASP A 112 24.82 12.34 22.20
CA ASP A 112 24.43 13.69 22.63
C ASP A 112 22.99 13.75 23.16
N SER A 113 22.07 13.00 22.56
CA SER A 113 20.67 12.93 23.00
C SER A 113 20.51 12.27 24.38
N PHE A 114 21.41 11.34 24.72
CA PHE A 114 21.44 10.64 26.01
C PHE A 114 22.43 11.25 27.01
N LYS A 115 23.02 12.42 26.71
CA LYS A 115 23.77 13.16 27.73
C LYS A 115 22.78 13.63 28.80
N GLU A 116 23.19 13.41 30.05
CA GLU A 116 22.49 13.90 31.22
C GLU A 116 22.29 15.42 31.08
N LYS A 117 21.05 15.83 30.89
CA LYS A 117 20.68 17.25 30.98
C LYS A 117 20.47 17.54 32.46
N GLU A 118 21.21 18.51 32.97
CA GLU A 118 20.80 19.19 34.20
C GLU A 118 19.43 19.82 33.94
N VAL A 119 18.39 19.11 34.37
CA VAL A 119 17.08 19.71 34.55
C VAL A 119 17.27 20.67 35.72
N GLY A 120 16.93 21.94 35.54
CA GLY A 120 16.88 22.92 36.63
C GLY A 120 16.06 22.40 37.81
N ARG A 121 16.01 23.16 38.91
CA ARG A 121 15.24 22.79 40.12
C ARG A 121 13.87 22.25 39.70
N GLY A 122 13.44 21.13 40.26
CA GLY A 122 12.23 20.41 39.80
C GLY A 122 10.98 21.30 39.67
N ASP A 123 10.93 22.40 40.43
CA ASP A 123 9.91 23.43 40.36
C ASP A 123 9.86 24.15 38.99
N ASP A 124 11.02 24.48 38.39
CA ASP A 124 11.10 25.13 37.07
C ASP A 124 10.63 24.18 35.96
N PHE A 125 10.87 22.87 36.12
CA PHE A 125 10.43 21.84 35.18
C PHE A 125 8.91 21.61 35.24
N LEU A 126 8.34 21.64 36.44
CA LEU A 126 6.90 21.54 36.65
C LEU A 126 6.16 22.77 36.11
N GLU A 127 6.69 23.98 36.31
CA GLU A 127 6.15 25.21 35.68
C GLU A 127 6.22 25.15 34.15
N LEU A 128 7.29 24.58 33.58
CA LEU A 128 7.42 24.44 32.13
C LEU A 128 6.43 23.43 31.55
N LEU A 129 6.14 22.34 32.29
CA LEU A 129 5.11 21.38 31.94
C LEU A 129 3.71 22.01 32.04
N GLU A 130 3.41 22.76 33.10
CA GLU A 130 2.13 23.48 33.23
C GLU A 130 1.90 24.48 32.08
N ARG A 131 2.95 25.17 31.62
CA ARG A 131 2.86 26.08 30.46
C ARG A 131 2.75 25.37 29.11
N GLN A 132 3.28 24.15 28.98
CA GLN A 132 3.31 23.42 27.71
C GLN A 132 2.14 22.47 27.51
N VAL A 133 1.38 22.13 28.54
CA VAL A 133 0.15 21.35 28.36
C VAL A 133 -0.92 22.29 27.78
N PRO A 134 -1.34 22.10 26.50
CA PRO A 134 -2.44 22.88 25.95
C PRO A 134 -3.66 22.69 26.83
N GLY A 135 -4.36 23.78 27.19
CA GLY A 135 -5.50 23.75 28.12
C GLY A 135 -6.59 22.76 27.71
N ASP A 136 -6.65 22.43 26.43
CA ASP A 136 -7.49 21.41 25.80
C ASP A 136 -7.29 20.01 26.39
N ILE A 137 -6.06 19.66 26.81
CA ILE A 137 -5.73 18.37 27.44
C ILE A 137 -6.17 18.35 28.91
N VAL A 138 -5.96 19.46 29.63
CA VAL A 138 -6.40 19.59 31.03
C VAL A 138 -7.92 19.49 31.13
N GLN A 139 -8.64 20.21 30.26
CA GLN A 139 -10.10 20.09 30.17
C GLN A 139 -10.57 18.69 29.80
N ALA A 140 -9.83 17.96 28.95
CA ALA A 140 -10.16 16.59 28.58
C ALA A 140 -9.95 15.58 29.73
N LEU A 141 -9.02 15.85 30.65
CA LEU A 141 -8.76 15.02 31.83
C LEU A 141 -9.73 15.29 32.99
N GLU A 142 -10.26 16.51 33.08
CA GLU A 142 -11.25 16.91 34.10
C GLU A 142 -12.71 16.55 33.73
N LEU A 143 -12.98 16.25 32.47
CA LEU A 143 -14.32 15.82 32.03
C LEU A 143 -14.64 14.41 32.55
N PRO A 144 -15.81 14.19 33.18
CA PRO A 144 -16.22 12.85 33.60
C PRO A 144 -16.31 11.93 32.38
N LEU A 145 -15.53 10.84 32.44
CA LEU A 145 -15.45 9.79 31.41
C LEU A 145 -16.83 9.18 31.18
N THR A 146 -17.59 9.78 30.26
CA THR A 146 -18.89 9.29 29.82
C THR A 146 -18.69 8.39 28.60
N GLU A 147 -19.47 7.31 28.51
CA GLU A 147 -19.39 6.29 27.44
C GLU A 147 -19.40 6.85 26.01
N GLY A 148 -19.92 8.07 25.81
CA GLY A 148 -19.90 8.77 24.53
C GLY A 148 -18.50 9.16 24.03
N HIS A 149 -17.51 9.35 24.90
CA HIS A 149 -16.14 9.74 24.49
C HIS A 149 -15.37 8.60 23.81
N PHE A 150 -15.57 7.35 24.25
CA PHE A 150 -14.98 6.17 23.61
C PHE A 150 -15.46 5.94 22.16
N ARG A 151 -16.66 6.40 21.81
CA ARG A 151 -17.19 6.25 20.44
C ARG A 151 -16.59 7.26 19.45
N ARG A 152 -16.03 8.37 19.91
CA ARG A 152 -15.39 9.38 19.03
C ARG A 152 -13.94 9.05 18.69
N THR A 153 -13.15 8.52 19.63
CA THR A 153 -11.77 8.09 19.36
C THR A 153 -11.72 6.91 18.38
N ARG A 154 -12.66 5.95 18.48
CA ARG A 154 -12.79 4.86 17.49
C ARG A 154 -13.22 5.29 16.09
N ARG A 155 -13.81 6.50 15.92
CA ARG A 155 -14.21 7.00 14.59
C ARG A 155 -13.08 7.73 13.86
N LYS A 156 -12.08 8.24 14.57
CA LYS A 156 -10.89 8.90 13.98
C LYS A 156 -9.73 7.94 13.67
N GLU A 157 -9.71 6.74 14.26
CA GLU A 157 -8.78 5.65 13.89
C GLU A 157 -9.30 4.76 12.75
N ARG A 158 -10.28 5.24 11.98
CA ARG A 158 -10.71 4.56 10.76
C ARG A 158 -9.73 4.91 9.63
N TRP A 159 -8.69 4.11 9.52
CA TRP A 159 -7.83 4.06 8.33
C TRP A 159 -8.69 4.00 7.06
N PRO A 160 -8.37 4.79 6.01
CA PRO A 160 -9.13 4.78 4.78
C PRO A 160 -8.76 3.52 3.99
N GLY A 161 -9.52 2.44 4.17
CA GLY A 161 -9.41 1.25 3.32
C GLY A 161 -9.56 -0.07 4.08
N GLY A 162 -10.77 -0.37 4.55
CA GLY A 162 -11.17 -1.72 4.93
C GLY A 162 -12.45 -2.09 4.19
N PRO A 163 -12.58 -3.31 3.63
CA PRO A 163 -13.63 -3.65 2.68
C PRO A 163 -15.01 -3.77 3.36
N MET A 164 -16.03 -3.24 2.69
CA MET A 164 -17.44 -3.52 2.96
C MET A 164 -17.70 -5.02 2.72
N THR A 165 -17.87 -5.79 3.78
CA THR A 165 -18.57 -7.08 3.71
C THR A 165 -19.96 -6.88 4.29
N ASP A 166 -20.94 -6.61 3.42
CA ASP A 166 -22.36 -6.72 3.76
C ASP A 166 -22.74 -8.21 3.77
N GLY A 167 -22.51 -8.85 4.92
CA GLY A 167 -23.14 -10.11 5.25
C GLY A 167 -24.56 -9.85 5.76
N ARG A 168 -25.56 -9.91 4.88
CA ARG A 168 -26.95 -10.13 5.31
C ARG A 168 -27.13 -11.62 5.57
N PHE A 169 -27.01 -12.00 6.83
CA PHE A 169 -27.68 -13.17 7.38
C PHE A 169 -28.93 -12.63 8.08
N GLN A 170 -30.10 -12.83 7.46
CA GLN A 170 -31.39 -12.65 8.11
C GLN A 170 -31.90 -14.05 8.48
N GLU A 171 -31.82 -14.35 9.78
CA GLU A 171 -32.72 -15.29 10.41
C GLU A 171 -34.03 -14.59 10.80
N SER A 172 -35.06 -15.42 10.91
CA SER A 172 -36.36 -15.21 11.58
C SER A 172 -37.55 -14.82 10.69
N GLY A 173 -38.46 -15.80 10.56
CA GLY A 173 -39.80 -15.72 9.98
C GLY A 173 -40.24 -17.08 9.47
#